data_AF-A0A367RZH2-F1
#
_entry.id   AF-A0A367RZH2-F1
#
_cell.length_a   1.000
_cell.length_b   1.000
_cell.length_c   1.000
_cell.angle_alpha   90.00
_cell.angle_beta   90.00
_cell.angle_gamma   90.00
#
_symmetry.space_group_name_H-M   'P 1'
#
loop_
_entity.id
_entity.type
_entity.pdbx_description
1 polymer ?
#
loop_
_entity_poly.entity_id
_entity_poly.type
_entity_poly.pdbx_seq_one_letter_code
_entity_poly.pdbx_strand_id
1 'polypeptide(L)'
;MSKTNDTRLLCAQCSLEGLSVGDAFGERFFLHPNVVESLVAARAIPTSPWYYTDDTQMALSIVAILREYGEINQDKLAESFAKQYDSQRGYGPAMQGLLMQIREGEPWQQVASSLFGRQGSYGNGAAMRVAPIGAFFAEDLDLVISQARASAEITHTHPEAIAGAIAVAVAAAWAWRLKNSLPSKEEFLNLVLPYVPESEVSSKIRLARDLADTPVPSAAAVLGNGTHVSAQDTVPFALWCAAQHLDRYEEALWLTVSGLGDRDTTCAIAGGIVALSTGVEGIPTTWLQAREPLPSWDAETITLYRPTGPKELALIRKSGNREFPPRLPEQPIFYPVLNEEYAVQIARNWNAASVDTGYIGYVTRFQVRADFLSRYSVKTVGGSIHQEYWIPAEDLPEFNRNIVGLIEVVAEFHLSTD
;
A
#
# COMPACT_ATOMS: atom_id res chain seq x y z
N MET A 1 10.31 26.14 -2.82
CA MET A 1 9.56 25.95 -1.57
C MET A 1 9.16 24.49 -1.53
N SER A 2 9.68 23.72 -0.57
CA SER A 2 9.31 22.31 -0.40
C SER A 2 7.80 22.22 -0.19
N LYS A 3 7.10 21.40 -0.98
CA LYS A 3 5.67 21.15 -0.78
C LYS A 3 5.44 20.48 0.58
N THR A 4 4.28 20.75 1.18
CA THR A 4 3.85 20.05 2.40
C THR A 4 3.76 18.53 2.12
N ASN A 5 3.99 17.71 3.17
CA ASN A 5 3.86 16.25 3.07
C ASN A 5 2.51 15.82 2.47
N ASP A 6 1.43 16.57 2.71
CA ASP A 6 0.11 16.31 2.14
C ASP A 6 0.11 16.32 0.61
N THR A 7 0.82 17.26 -0.02
CA THR A 7 0.86 17.31 -1.50
C THR A 7 1.68 16.16 -2.06
N ARG A 8 2.76 15.76 -1.37
CA ARG A 8 3.59 14.61 -1.74
C ARG A 8 2.80 13.31 -1.63
N LEU A 9 1.97 13.22 -0.60
CA LEU A 9 1.06 12.09 -0.37
C LEU A 9 -0.02 11.99 -1.45
N LEU A 10 -0.63 13.10 -1.87
CA LEU A 10 -1.56 13.11 -3.00
C LEU A 10 -0.91 12.59 -4.30
N CYS A 11 0.37 12.89 -4.52
CA CYS A 11 1.11 12.36 -5.67
C CYS A 11 1.32 10.84 -5.54
N ALA A 12 1.68 10.35 -4.36
CA ALA A 12 1.80 8.91 -4.11
C ALA A 12 0.48 8.17 -4.27
N GLN A 13 -0.63 8.75 -3.80
CA GLN A 13 -1.99 8.21 -3.98
C GLN A 13 -2.39 8.18 -5.46
N CYS A 14 -2.07 9.22 -6.24
CA CYS A 14 -2.29 9.23 -7.68
C CYS A 14 -1.56 8.07 -8.38
N SER A 15 -0.30 7.82 -8.02
CA SER A 15 0.45 6.67 -8.54
C SER A 15 -0.17 5.35 -8.09
N LEU A 16 -0.62 5.25 -6.84
CA LEU A 16 -1.25 4.04 -6.30
C LEU A 16 -2.58 3.71 -7.00
N GLU A 17 -3.41 4.70 -7.34
CA GLU A 17 -4.65 4.45 -8.12
C GLU A 17 -4.32 3.87 -9.49
N GLY A 18 -3.33 4.43 -10.19
CA GLY A 18 -2.86 3.87 -11.47
C GLY A 18 -2.23 2.48 -11.32
N LEU A 19 -1.36 2.29 -10.35
CA LEU A 19 -0.74 1.00 -10.08
C LEU A 19 -1.80 -0.08 -9.84
N SER A 20 -2.79 0.23 -9.00
CA SER A 20 -3.79 -0.74 -8.57
C SER A 20 -4.83 -1.07 -9.63
N VAL A 21 -5.18 -0.12 -10.50
CA VAL A 21 -5.97 -0.42 -11.70
C VAL A 21 -5.15 -1.23 -12.69
N GLY A 22 -3.87 -0.92 -12.87
CA GLY A 22 -2.96 -1.68 -13.73
C GLY A 22 -2.84 -3.15 -13.29
N ASP A 23 -2.51 -3.38 -12.02
CA ASP A 23 -2.47 -4.69 -11.37
C ASP A 23 -3.76 -5.48 -11.62
N ALA A 24 -4.89 -4.97 -11.10
CA ALA A 24 -6.15 -5.68 -11.16
C ALA A 24 -6.65 -5.91 -12.59
N PHE A 25 -6.36 -4.99 -13.52
CA PHE A 25 -6.63 -5.17 -14.95
C PHE A 25 -5.78 -6.29 -15.52
N GLY A 26 -4.46 -6.26 -15.32
CA GLY A 26 -3.51 -7.25 -15.84
C GLY A 26 -3.83 -8.67 -15.35
N GLU A 27 -4.22 -8.81 -14.08
CA GLU A 27 -4.64 -10.06 -13.46
C GLU A 27 -5.82 -10.73 -14.21
N ARG A 28 -6.72 -9.95 -14.80
CA ARG A 28 -7.85 -10.50 -15.59
C ARG A 28 -7.42 -11.19 -16.88
N PHE A 29 -6.18 -11.01 -17.29
CA PHE A 29 -5.66 -11.54 -18.54
C PHE A 29 -4.77 -12.77 -18.37
N PHE A 30 -4.68 -13.41 -17.19
CA PHE A 30 -4.06 -14.75 -17.07
C PHE A 30 -4.92 -15.86 -17.70
N LEU A 31 -5.09 -15.76 -19.02
CA LEU A 31 -5.82 -16.66 -19.90
C LEU A 31 -4.86 -17.18 -20.98
N HIS A 32 -5.34 -18.16 -21.76
CA HIS A 32 -4.60 -18.68 -22.91
C HIS A 32 -4.28 -17.54 -23.91
N PRO A 33 -3.04 -17.45 -24.46
CA PRO A 33 -2.60 -16.34 -25.32
C PRO A 33 -3.58 -15.95 -26.44
N ASN A 34 -4.07 -16.92 -27.22
CA ASN A 34 -5.03 -16.65 -28.31
C ASN A 34 -6.35 -15.99 -27.83
N VAL A 35 -6.78 -16.28 -26.59
CA VAL A 35 -7.96 -15.63 -25.99
C VAL A 35 -7.62 -14.19 -25.65
N VAL A 36 -6.46 -13.95 -25.03
CA VAL A 36 -5.99 -12.59 -24.71
C VAL A 36 -5.83 -11.76 -25.97
N GLU A 37 -5.20 -12.28 -27.02
CA GLU A 37 -5.06 -11.59 -28.31
C GLU A 37 -6.42 -11.17 -28.87
N SER A 38 -7.42 -12.04 -28.80
CA SER A 38 -8.79 -11.74 -29.24
C SER A 38 -9.45 -10.64 -28.39
N LEU A 39 -9.28 -10.70 -27.06
CA LEU A 39 -9.81 -9.68 -26.15
C LEU A 39 -9.14 -8.33 -26.35
N VAL A 40 -7.81 -8.31 -26.50
CA VAL A 40 -7.02 -7.11 -26.78
C VAL A 40 -7.41 -6.49 -28.12
N ALA A 41 -7.53 -7.30 -29.18
CA ALA A 41 -7.96 -6.83 -30.50
C ALA A 41 -9.37 -6.24 -30.48
N ALA A 42 -10.27 -6.81 -29.67
CA ALA A 42 -11.64 -6.31 -29.50
C ALA A 42 -11.77 -5.19 -28.46
N ARG A 43 -10.70 -4.83 -27.73
CA ARG A 43 -10.74 -3.97 -26.54
C ARG A 43 -11.84 -4.41 -25.55
N ALA A 44 -11.98 -5.72 -25.38
CA ALA A 44 -13.03 -6.33 -24.58
C ALA A 44 -12.71 -6.23 -23.09
N ILE A 45 -13.44 -5.37 -22.39
CA ILE A 45 -13.28 -5.12 -20.96
C ILE A 45 -13.67 -6.37 -20.14
N PRO A 46 -12.78 -6.90 -19.27
CA PRO A 46 -13.11 -8.04 -18.43
C PRO A 46 -14.26 -7.76 -17.45
N THR A 47 -15.01 -8.78 -17.08
CA THR A 47 -16.12 -8.64 -16.11
C THR A 47 -15.59 -8.27 -14.72
N SER A 48 -16.22 -7.28 -14.09
CA SER A 48 -16.01 -6.89 -12.69
C SER A 48 -16.56 -7.94 -11.71
N PRO A 49 -16.07 -7.99 -10.45
CA PRO A 49 -15.00 -7.17 -9.88
C PRO A 49 -13.60 -7.64 -10.32
N TRP A 50 -12.64 -6.72 -10.38
CA TRP A 50 -11.21 -6.98 -10.60
C TRP A 50 -10.49 -6.85 -9.26
N TYR A 51 -10.13 -7.98 -8.67
CA TYR A 51 -9.35 -7.98 -7.42
C TYR A 51 -7.89 -7.66 -7.76
N TYR A 52 -7.27 -6.82 -6.94
CA TYR A 52 -5.83 -6.55 -7.05
C TYR A 52 -5.01 -7.66 -6.37
N THR A 53 -3.73 -7.76 -6.69
CA THR A 53 -2.82 -8.82 -6.24
C THR A 53 -1.84 -8.31 -5.18
N ASP A 54 -0.72 -9.01 -4.97
CA ASP A 54 0.33 -8.61 -4.05
C ASP A 54 1.01 -7.31 -4.47
N ASP A 55 1.01 -6.97 -5.75
CA ASP A 55 1.50 -5.71 -6.30
C ASP A 55 0.87 -4.50 -5.59
N THR A 56 -0.46 -4.41 -5.62
CA THR A 56 -1.21 -3.37 -4.91
C THR A 56 -1.13 -3.54 -3.40
N GLN A 57 -1.23 -4.78 -2.89
CA GLN A 57 -1.21 -5.02 -1.45
C GLN A 57 0.08 -4.50 -0.79
N MET A 58 1.23 -4.69 -1.45
CA MET A 58 2.50 -4.16 -0.99
C MET A 58 2.64 -2.66 -1.27
N ALA A 59 2.13 -2.15 -2.40
CA ALA A 59 2.11 -0.71 -2.68
C ALA A 59 1.28 0.08 -1.64
N LEU A 60 0.20 -0.52 -1.12
CA LEU A 60 -0.58 0.04 -0.02
C LEU A 60 0.25 0.21 1.25
N SER A 61 1.04 -0.80 1.62
CA SER A 61 1.97 -0.69 2.75
C SER A 61 3.01 0.42 2.55
N ILE A 62 3.50 0.62 1.33
CA ILE A 62 4.42 1.72 0.99
C ILE A 62 3.75 3.07 1.27
N VAL A 63 2.57 3.31 0.71
CA VAL A 63 1.85 4.59 0.89
C VAL A 63 1.47 4.82 2.36
N ALA A 64 1.12 3.77 3.10
CA ALA A 64 0.87 3.85 4.54
C ALA A 64 2.09 4.37 5.32
N ILE A 65 3.27 3.84 5.02
CA ILE A 65 4.52 4.22 5.67
C ILE A 65 4.92 5.65 5.28
N LEU A 66 4.80 6.01 4.01
CA LEU A 66 5.07 7.38 3.57
C LEU A 66 4.12 8.40 4.22
N ARG A 67 2.84 8.05 4.40
CA ARG A 67 1.86 8.89 5.11
C ARG A 67 2.25 9.09 6.57
N GLU A 68 2.61 8.02 7.28
CA GLU A 68 2.87 8.06 8.72
C GLU A 68 4.24 8.68 9.06
N TYR A 69 5.27 8.35 8.28
CA TYR A 69 6.66 8.70 8.61
C TYR A 69 7.27 9.77 7.69
N GLY A 70 6.65 10.07 6.54
CA GLY A 70 7.23 10.96 5.53
C GLY A 70 8.43 10.37 4.78
N GLU A 71 8.82 9.14 5.12
CA GLU A 71 9.93 8.38 4.56
C GLU A 71 9.75 6.87 4.75
N ILE A 72 10.58 6.08 4.07
CA ILE A 72 10.66 4.64 4.23
C ILE A 72 11.41 4.32 5.52
N ASN A 73 10.65 4.08 6.57
CA ASN A 73 11.13 3.39 7.75
C ASN A 73 11.14 1.88 7.47
N GLN A 74 12.31 1.27 7.29
CA GLN A 74 12.44 -0.13 6.87
C GLN A 74 11.83 -1.12 7.85
N ASP A 75 12.03 -0.92 9.16
CA ASP A 75 11.47 -1.80 10.18
C ASP A 75 9.94 -1.74 10.18
N LYS A 76 9.36 -0.53 10.10
CA LYS A 76 7.91 -0.36 10.04
C LYS A 76 7.30 -0.83 8.74
N LEU A 77 8.01 -0.69 7.63
CA LEU A 77 7.57 -1.24 6.35
C LEU A 77 7.63 -2.78 6.34
N ALA A 78 8.66 -3.38 6.93
CA ALA A 78 8.76 -4.84 7.09
C ALA A 78 7.61 -5.39 7.96
N GLU A 79 7.34 -4.76 9.10
CA GLU A 79 6.18 -5.06 9.96
C GLU A 79 4.87 -4.91 9.17
N SER A 80 4.71 -3.85 8.38
CA SER A 80 3.52 -3.60 7.57
C SER A 80 3.31 -4.68 6.50
N PHE A 81 4.35 -5.04 5.73
CA PHE A 81 4.24 -6.14 4.76
C PHE A 81 3.86 -7.45 5.43
N ALA A 82 4.50 -7.79 6.56
CA ALA A 82 4.20 -9.00 7.29
C ALA A 82 2.77 -8.99 7.85
N LYS A 83 2.29 -7.86 8.39
CA LYS A 83 0.92 -7.72 8.91
C LYS A 83 -0.13 -7.82 7.80
N GLN A 84 0.11 -7.21 6.65
CA GLN A 84 -0.84 -7.14 5.53
C GLN A 84 -0.76 -8.34 4.57
N TYR A 85 0.17 -9.27 4.78
CA TYR A 85 0.26 -10.48 3.96
C TYR A 85 -1.05 -11.29 3.97
N ASP A 86 -1.56 -11.55 2.77
CA ASP A 86 -2.73 -12.37 2.48
C ASP A 86 -2.34 -13.41 1.41
N SER A 87 -2.46 -14.69 1.75
CA SER A 87 -2.08 -15.80 0.88
C SER A 87 -2.93 -15.88 -0.40
N GLN A 88 -4.07 -15.20 -0.46
CA GLN A 88 -4.95 -15.18 -1.64
C GLN A 88 -4.53 -14.14 -2.69
N ARG A 89 -3.54 -13.30 -2.38
CA ARG A 89 -3.15 -12.17 -3.24
C ARG A 89 -2.08 -12.47 -4.29
N GLY A 90 -1.56 -13.70 -4.38
CA GLY A 90 -0.65 -14.07 -5.49
C GLY A 90 0.84 -14.14 -5.15
N TYR A 91 1.24 -13.78 -3.92
CA TYR A 91 2.64 -13.79 -3.47
C TYR A 91 3.44 -15.04 -3.87
N GLY A 92 4.65 -14.85 -4.40
CA GLY A 92 5.57 -15.95 -4.70
C GLY A 92 6.02 -16.73 -3.44
N PRO A 93 6.35 -18.04 -3.54
CA PRO A 93 6.60 -18.90 -2.36
C PRO A 93 7.70 -18.40 -1.41
N ALA A 94 8.79 -17.87 -1.96
CA ALA A 94 9.88 -17.31 -1.15
C ALA A 94 9.42 -16.06 -0.36
N MET A 95 8.56 -15.24 -0.97
CA MET A 95 8.00 -14.05 -0.34
C MET A 95 7.04 -14.44 0.79
N GLN A 96 6.18 -15.43 0.57
CA GLN A 96 5.29 -15.97 1.61
C GLN A 96 6.09 -16.41 2.84
N GLY A 97 7.13 -17.23 2.64
CA GLY A 97 7.98 -17.73 3.72
C GLY A 97 8.73 -16.62 4.46
N LEU A 98 9.19 -15.57 3.76
CA LEU A 98 9.81 -14.41 4.38
C LEU A 98 8.81 -13.63 5.25
N LEU A 99 7.63 -13.30 4.71
CA LEU A 99 6.63 -12.50 5.42
C LEU A 99 6.08 -13.22 6.65
N MET A 100 5.94 -14.55 6.58
CA MET A 100 5.56 -15.37 7.72
C MET A 100 6.60 -15.33 8.84
N GLN A 101 7.90 -15.46 8.52
CA GLN A 101 8.96 -15.38 9.53
C GLN A 101 9.02 -14.00 10.18
N ILE A 102 8.89 -12.92 9.40
CA ILE A 102 8.82 -11.55 9.98
C ILE A 102 7.59 -11.43 10.88
N ARG A 103 6.43 -11.97 10.47
CA ARG A 103 5.20 -11.96 11.28
C ARG A 103 5.38 -12.72 12.60
N GLU A 104 6.19 -13.76 12.61
CA GLU A 104 6.55 -14.54 13.81
C GLU A 104 7.60 -13.86 14.70
N GLY A 105 8.16 -12.72 14.26
CA GLY A 105 9.07 -11.88 15.03
C GLY A 105 10.55 -12.00 14.63
N GLU A 106 10.85 -12.74 13.55
CA GLU A 106 12.23 -12.82 13.06
C GLU A 106 12.70 -11.49 12.45
N PRO A 107 13.93 -11.03 12.73
CA PRO A 107 14.45 -9.80 12.16
C PRO A 107 14.55 -9.87 10.64
N TRP A 108 13.86 -8.95 9.95
CA TRP A 108 13.77 -8.97 8.49
C TRP A 108 15.14 -8.95 7.79
N GLN A 109 16.13 -8.28 8.37
CA GLN A 109 17.49 -8.21 7.85
C GLN A 109 18.12 -9.60 7.73
N GLN A 110 17.87 -10.47 8.71
CA GLN A 110 18.39 -11.84 8.73
C GLN A 110 17.66 -12.72 7.74
N VAL A 111 16.32 -12.62 7.72
CA VAL A 111 15.49 -13.43 6.82
C VAL A 111 15.77 -13.07 5.36
N ALA A 112 15.73 -11.78 5.01
CA ALA A 112 15.96 -11.30 3.64
C ALA A 112 17.38 -11.61 3.13
N SER A 113 18.40 -11.44 3.99
CA SER A 113 19.79 -11.77 3.61
C SER A 113 20.07 -13.27 3.52
N SER A 114 19.23 -14.13 4.10
CA SER A 114 19.37 -15.59 4.01
C SER A 114 18.78 -16.19 2.72
N LEU A 115 17.91 -15.45 2.04
CA LEU A 115 17.20 -15.94 0.85
C LEU A 115 18.17 -16.33 -0.29
N PHE A 116 17.79 -17.37 -1.02
CA PHE A 116 18.50 -17.87 -2.21
C PHE A 116 20.00 -18.11 -1.98
N GLY A 117 20.35 -18.73 -0.85
CA GLY A 117 21.74 -19.01 -0.52
C GLY A 117 22.58 -17.74 -0.30
N ARG A 118 21.95 -16.70 0.27
CA ARG A 118 22.54 -15.36 0.51
C ARG A 118 22.81 -14.51 -0.73
N GLN A 119 22.26 -14.90 -1.88
CA GLN A 119 22.31 -14.08 -3.08
C GLN A 119 21.20 -13.02 -3.10
N GLY A 120 20.12 -13.24 -2.35
CA GLY A 120 18.94 -12.37 -2.38
C GLY A 120 18.01 -12.66 -3.55
N SER A 121 16.77 -12.21 -3.45
CA SER A 121 15.79 -12.30 -4.55
C SER A 121 16.11 -11.26 -5.63
N TYR A 122 16.26 -11.69 -6.88
CA TYR A 122 16.29 -10.81 -8.07
C TYR A 122 14.90 -10.56 -8.66
N GLY A 123 13.84 -11.00 -7.99
CA GLY A 123 12.47 -10.88 -8.44
C GLY A 123 12.01 -9.44 -8.69
N ASN A 124 10.96 -9.29 -9.50
CA ASN A 124 10.31 -7.99 -9.78
C ASN A 124 9.45 -7.46 -8.62
N GLY A 125 9.25 -8.22 -7.54
CA GLY A 125 8.38 -7.85 -6.42
C GLY A 125 8.79 -6.58 -5.65
N ALA A 126 10.04 -6.12 -5.78
CA ALA A 126 10.44 -4.81 -5.31
C ALA A 126 10.02 -3.68 -6.27
N ALA A 127 10.08 -3.92 -7.58
CA ALA A 127 9.76 -2.94 -8.61
C ALA A 127 8.24 -2.73 -8.76
N MET A 128 7.44 -3.78 -8.56
CA MET A 128 5.98 -3.74 -8.72
C MET A 128 5.27 -2.72 -7.84
N ARG A 129 5.85 -2.39 -6.68
CA ARG A 129 5.23 -1.60 -5.61
C ARG A 129 5.79 -0.18 -5.42
N VAL A 130 6.80 0.21 -6.21
CA VAL A 130 7.70 1.33 -5.86
C VAL A 130 7.36 2.65 -6.55
N ALA A 131 6.50 2.65 -7.58
CA ALA A 131 6.10 3.88 -8.27
C ALA A 131 5.58 4.99 -7.32
N PRO A 132 4.80 4.69 -6.25
CA PRO A 132 4.39 5.69 -5.28
C PRO A 132 5.55 6.38 -4.54
N ILE A 133 6.69 5.71 -4.32
CA ILE A 133 7.90 6.35 -3.75
C ILE A 133 8.42 7.40 -4.72
N GLY A 134 8.53 7.05 -6.00
CA GLY A 134 8.94 7.96 -7.06
C GLY A 134 8.08 9.23 -7.09
N ALA A 135 6.76 9.07 -6.99
CA ALA A 135 5.81 10.17 -6.92
C ALA A 135 5.97 11.02 -5.65
N PHE A 136 6.15 10.40 -4.48
CA PHE A 136 6.25 11.11 -3.20
C PHE A 136 7.53 11.96 -3.10
N PHE A 137 8.64 11.44 -3.61
CA PHE A 137 9.94 12.11 -3.61
C PHE A 137 10.25 12.80 -4.93
N ALA A 138 9.26 13.00 -5.80
CA ALA A 138 9.48 13.44 -7.18
C ALA A 138 10.27 14.74 -7.30
N GLU A 139 10.38 15.60 -6.29
CA GLU A 139 11.20 16.84 -6.35
C GLU A 139 12.70 16.60 -6.11
N ASP A 140 13.10 15.45 -5.57
CA ASP A 140 14.48 15.11 -5.21
C ASP A 140 14.81 13.66 -5.64
N LEU A 141 15.59 13.51 -6.72
CA LEU A 141 15.90 12.18 -7.26
C LEU A 141 16.87 11.39 -6.37
N ASP A 142 17.71 12.04 -5.56
CA ASP A 142 18.60 11.34 -4.63
C ASP A 142 17.76 10.69 -3.52
N LEU A 143 16.71 11.38 -3.05
CA LEU A 143 15.72 10.78 -2.17
C LEU A 143 14.92 9.67 -2.87
N VAL A 144 14.50 9.84 -4.13
CA VAL A 144 13.83 8.75 -4.87
C VAL A 144 14.69 7.48 -4.88
N ILE A 145 15.99 7.60 -5.19
CA ILE A 145 16.91 6.47 -5.29
C ILE A 145 17.14 5.80 -3.93
N SER A 146 17.45 6.60 -2.90
CA SER A 146 17.73 6.06 -1.56
C SER A 146 16.50 5.40 -0.93
N GLN A 147 15.32 5.98 -1.11
CA GLN A 147 14.06 5.46 -0.57
C GLN A 147 13.56 4.23 -1.33
N ALA A 148 13.70 4.20 -2.66
CA ALA A 148 13.41 3.02 -3.47
C ALA A 148 14.30 1.84 -3.07
N ARG A 149 15.61 2.08 -2.92
CA ARG A 149 16.57 1.08 -2.42
C ARG A 149 16.19 0.56 -1.04
N ALA A 150 15.94 1.45 -0.08
CA ALA A 150 15.55 1.08 1.27
C ALA A 150 14.29 0.20 1.29
N SER A 151 13.30 0.52 0.44
CA SER A 151 12.07 -0.27 0.33
C SER A 151 12.29 -1.66 -0.31
N ALA A 152 13.26 -1.79 -1.20
CA ALA A 152 13.57 -3.03 -1.89
C ALA A 152 14.30 -4.02 -0.98
N GLU A 153 15.33 -3.57 -0.25
CA GLU A 153 16.22 -4.38 0.59
C GLU A 153 15.50 -5.23 1.65
N ILE A 154 14.28 -4.82 2.05
CA ILE A 154 13.44 -5.56 3.01
C ILE A 154 13.08 -6.95 2.49
N THR A 155 12.91 -7.10 1.18
CA THR A 155 12.47 -8.37 0.58
C THR A 155 13.32 -8.85 -0.60
N HIS A 156 14.04 -7.94 -1.25
CA HIS A 156 14.88 -8.19 -2.42
C HIS A 156 16.23 -7.50 -2.25
N THR A 157 17.22 -8.25 -1.77
CA THR A 157 18.58 -7.76 -1.53
C THR A 157 19.49 -7.89 -2.75
N HIS A 158 19.04 -8.54 -3.84
CA HIS A 158 19.85 -8.71 -5.04
C HIS A 158 19.99 -7.38 -5.81
N PRO A 159 21.18 -7.05 -6.35
CA PRO A 159 21.42 -5.80 -7.08
C PRO A 159 20.47 -5.55 -8.25
N GLU A 160 20.11 -6.57 -9.04
CA GLU A 160 19.15 -6.43 -10.15
C GLU A 160 17.75 -6.00 -9.67
N ALA A 161 17.24 -6.56 -8.57
CA ALA A 161 15.94 -6.18 -8.04
C ALA A 161 15.95 -4.73 -7.52
N ILE A 162 17.04 -4.33 -6.87
CA ILE A 162 17.22 -2.95 -6.42
C ILE A 162 17.33 -1.99 -7.61
N ALA A 163 18.08 -2.35 -8.66
CA ALA A 163 18.18 -1.57 -9.89
C ALA A 163 16.81 -1.41 -10.57
N GLY A 164 16.02 -2.49 -10.64
CA GLY A 164 14.65 -2.47 -11.13
C GLY A 164 13.73 -1.54 -10.32
N ALA A 165 13.80 -1.61 -8.99
CA ALA A 165 13.01 -0.74 -8.12
C ALA A 165 13.39 0.74 -8.29
N ILE A 166 14.68 1.05 -8.37
CA ILE A 166 15.17 2.41 -8.63
C ILE A 166 14.69 2.90 -10.00
N ALA A 167 14.78 2.07 -11.05
CA ALA A 167 14.36 2.45 -12.39
C ALA A 167 12.87 2.83 -12.45
N VAL A 168 11.99 2.02 -11.83
CA VAL A 168 10.55 2.33 -11.76
C VAL A 168 10.28 3.60 -10.96
N ALA A 169 10.92 3.77 -9.80
CA ALA A 169 10.71 4.95 -8.96
C ALA A 169 11.19 6.24 -9.67
N VAL A 170 12.33 6.19 -10.36
CA VAL A 170 12.85 7.32 -11.13
C VAL A 170 11.96 7.63 -12.33
N ALA A 171 11.46 6.61 -13.04
CA ALA A 171 10.51 6.80 -14.13
C ALA A 171 9.22 7.48 -13.65
N ALA A 172 8.67 7.04 -12.52
CA ALA A 172 7.51 7.66 -11.88
C ALA A 172 7.76 9.13 -11.51
N ALA A 173 8.93 9.43 -10.93
CA ALA A 173 9.32 10.81 -10.60
C ALA A 173 9.39 11.70 -11.86
N TRP A 174 9.95 11.21 -12.96
CA TRP A 174 10.01 11.94 -14.22
C TRP A 174 8.65 12.14 -14.88
N ALA A 175 7.79 11.13 -14.88
CA ALA A 175 6.42 11.23 -15.38
C ALA A 175 5.68 12.38 -14.66
N TRP A 176 5.77 12.42 -13.33
CA TRP A 176 5.20 13.52 -12.55
C TRP A 176 5.81 14.89 -12.86
N ARG A 177 7.14 14.98 -12.99
CA ARG A 177 7.86 16.24 -13.30
C ARG A 177 7.48 16.81 -14.66
N LEU A 178 7.25 15.94 -15.64
CA LEU A 178 7.06 16.28 -17.05
C LEU A 178 5.61 16.25 -17.50
N LYS A 179 4.65 16.05 -16.60
CA LYS A 179 3.21 15.97 -16.91
C LYS A 179 2.65 17.16 -17.70
N ASN A 180 3.30 18.32 -17.64
CA ASN A 180 2.92 19.54 -18.38
C ASN A 180 3.77 19.80 -19.64
N SER A 181 4.78 18.96 -19.91
CA SER A 181 5.71 19.08 -21.04
C SER A 181 6.30 17.70 -21.34
N LEU A 182 5.49 16.86 -21.99
CA LEU A 182 5.82 15.45 -22.19
C LEU A 182 7.06 15.26 -23.09
N PRO A 183 7.99 14.39 -22.69
CA PRO A 183 9.14 14.05 -23.52
C PRO A 183 8.73 13.07 -24.63
N SER A 184 9.61 12.91 -25.62
CA SER A 184 9.53 11.74 -26.51
C SER A 184 9.82 10.44 -25.74
N LYS A 185 9.44 9.30 -26.35
CA LYS A 185 9.65 7.95 -25.81
C LYS A 185 11.12 7.70 -25.43
N GLU A 186 12.03 8.10 -26.31
CA GLU A 186 13.49 7.92 -26.14
C GLU A 186 14.06 8.85 -25.07
N GLU A 187 13.62 10.12 -25.07
CA GLU A 187 14.01 11.11 -24.07
C GLU A 187 13.59 10.67 -22.67
N PHE A 188 12.38 10.13 -22.50
CA PHE A 188 11.91 9.62 -21.22
C PHE A 188 12.85 8.54 -20.65
N LEU A 189 13.23 7.55 -21.46
CA LEU A 189 14.12 6.48 -21.02
C LEU A 189 15.56 6.99 -20.78
N ASN A 190 16.03 7.94 -21.58
CA ASN A 190 17.32 8.62 -21.36
C ASN A 190 17.38 9.42 -20.06
N LEU A 191 16.25 9.94 -19.56
CA LEU A 191 16.17 10.63 -18.27
C LEU A 191 16.25 9.67 -17.07
N VAL A 192 15.82 8.42 -17.25
CA VAL A 192 15.85 7.39 -16.20
C VAL A 192 17.24 6.79 -16.05
N LEU A 193 17.89 6.45 -17.17
CA LEU A 193 19.15 5.69 -17.23
C LEU A 193 20.27 6.19 -16.30
N PRO A 194 20.56 7.50 -16.15
CA PRO A 194 21.67 7.99 -15.33
C PRO A 194 21.57 7.62 -13.84
N TYR A 195 20.38 7.28 -13.36
CA TYR A 195 20.11 6.99 -11.96
C TYR A 195 20.01 5.49 -11.66
N VAL A 196 19.99 4.64 -12.70
CA VAL A 196 19.90 3.19 -12.55
C VAL A 196 21.32 2.61 -12.40
N PRO A 197 21.60 1.83 -11.34
CA PRO A 197 22.88 1.13 -11.21
C PRO A 197 23.20 0.27 -12.43
N GLU A 198 24.48 0.18 -12.81
CA GLU A 198 24.93 -0.71 -13.89
C GLU A 198 24.58 -2.17 -13.57
N SER A 199 23.78 -2.77 -14.46
CA SER A 199 23.13 -4.07 -14.28
C SER A 199 22.49 -4.55 -15.60
N GLU A 200 21.94 -5.76 -15.63
CA GLU A 200 21.15 -6.24 -16.78
C GLU A 200 19.90 -5.38 -17.01
N VAL A 201 19.20 -4.97 -15.94
CA VAL A 201 18.10 -3.99 -16.01
C VAL A 201 18.52 -2.73 -16.77
N SER A 202 19.61 -2.06 -16.34
CA SER A 202 20.07 -0.83 -17.01
C SER A 202 20.43 -1.06 -18.49
N SER A 203 21.01 -2.22 -18.81
CA SER A 203 21.39 -2.59 -20.17
C SER A 203 20.17 -2.83 -21.06
N LYS A 204 19.12 -3.46 -20.54
CA LYS A 204 17.87 -3.64 -21.28
C LYS A 204 17.04 -2.35 -21.36
N ILE A 205 17.13 -1.43 -20.40
CA ILE A 205 16.53 -0.09 -20.55
C ILE A 205 17.22 0.68 -21.69
N ARG A 206 18.55 0.52 -21.87
CA ARG A 206 19.25 1.06 -23.04
C ARG A 206 18.72 0.46 -24.35
N LEU A 207 18.46 -0.85 -24.38
CA LEU A 207 17.81 -1.49 -25.54
C LEU A 207 16.39 -0.96 -25.76
N ALA A 208 15.59 -0.81 -24.70
CA ALA A 208 14.22 -0.33 -24.78
C ALA A 208 14.13 1.05 -25.44
N ARG A 209 15.07 1.95 -25.13
CA ARG A 209 15.18 3.27 -25.79
C ARG A 209 15.26 3.12 -27.31
N ASP A 210 16.01 2.15 -27.81
CA ASP A 210 16.24 1.96 -29.24
C ASP A 210 15.11 1.18 -29.94
N LEU A 211 14.02 0.85 -29.23
CA LEU A 211 12.88 0.06 -29.72
C LEU A 211 11.57 0.86 -29.81
N ALA A 212 11.61 2.19 -29.88
CA ALA A 212 10.44 3.09 -29.77
C ALA A 212 9.27 2.77 -30.73
N ASP A 213 9.52 2.24 -31.93
CA ASP A 213 8.48 1.90 -32.91
C ASP A 213 8.37 0.39 -33.19
N THR A 214 8.87 -0.42 -32.26
CA THR A 214 8.87 -1.89 -32.37
C THR A 214 7.51 -2.47 -32.01
N PRO A 215 6.98 -3.46 -32.76
CA PRO A 215 5.77 -4.20 -32.36
C PRO A 215 5.93 -4.86 -30.99
N VAL A 216 4.87 -4.87 -30.17
CA VAL A 216 4.90 -5.37 -28.78
C VAL A 216 5.51 -6.77 -28.64
N PRO A 217 5.14 -7.79 -29.46
CA PRO A 217 5.73 -9.13 -29.33
C PRO A 217 7.25 -9.13 -29.56
N SER A 218 7.75 -8.28 -30.46
CA SER A 218 9.18 -8.15 -30.74
C SER A 218 9.90 -7.42 -29.61
N ALA A 219 9.30 -6.38 -29.05
CA ALA A 219 9.83 -5.69 -27.86
C ALA A 219 9.88 -6.65 -26.65
N ALA A 220 8.80 -7.38 -26.38
CA ALA A 220 8.74 -8.38 -25.31
C ALA A 220 9.80 -9.49 -25.47
N ALA A 221 10.06 -9.95 -26.70
CA ALA A 221 11.09 -10.95 -26.96
C ALA A 221 12.52 -10.46 -26.64
N VAL A 222 12.78 -9.15 -26.73
CA VAL A 222 14.10 -8.55 -26.46
C VAL A 222 14.24 -8.12 -25.01
N LEU A 223 13.20 -7.47 -24.48
CA LEU A 223 13.22 -6.82 -23.17
C LEU A 223 12.79 -7.76 -22.04
N GLY A 224 12.11 -8.85 -22.38
CA GLY A 224 11.33 -9.66 -21.45
C GLY A 224 9.87 -9.18 -21.37
N ASN A 225 9.05 -9.94 -20.66
CA ASN A 225 7.66 -9.58 -20.32
C ASN A 225 7.26 -10.06 -18.92
N GLY A 226 8.26 -10.31 -18.07
CA GLY A 226 8.12 -10.82 -16.71
C GLY A 226 7.82 -12.32 -16.59
N THR A 227 7.77 -13.10 -17.67
CA THR A 227 7.61 -14.57 -17.59
C THR A 227 8.62 -15.24 -16.64
N HIS A 228 9.81 -14.65 -16.46
CA HIS A 228 10.84 -15.14 -15.54
C HIS A 228 10.73 -14.56 -14.11
N VAL A 229 9.72 -13.73 -13.84
CA VAL A 229 9.44 -13.09 -12.54
C VAL A 229 10.69 -12.41 -11.97
N SER A 230 11.46 -11.76 -12.85
CA SER A 230 12.75 -11.14 -12.51
C SER A 230 12.75 -9.67 -12.91
N ALA A 231 13.46 -8.83 -12.15
CA ALA A 231 13.48 -7.39 -12.44
C ALA A 231 13.97 -7.09 -13.87
N GLN A 232 14.99 -7.80 -14.35
CA GLN A 232 15.55 -7.64 -15.69
C GLN A 232 14.68 -8.19 -16.83
N ASP A 233 13.68 -9.02 -16.51
CA ASP A 233 12.70 -9.54 -17.48
C ASP A 233 11.40 -8.72 -17.48
N THR A 234 11.15 -7.93 -16.43
CA THR A 234 9.90 -7.21 -16.23
C THR A 234 10.05 -5.70 -16.45
N VAL A 235 11.02 -5.08 -15.78
CA VAL A 235 11.13 -3.62 -15.66
C VAL A 235 11.41 -2.94 -16.99
N PRO A 236 12.36 -3.40 -17.83
CA PRO A 236 12.65 -2.75 -19.10
C PRO A 236 11.43 -2.68 -20.03
N PHE A 237 10.65 -3.76 -20.08
CA PHE A 237 9.42 -3.81 -20.88
C PHE A 237 8.32 -2.92 -20.33
N ALA A 238 8.08 -2.92 -19.02
CA ALA A 238 7.08 -2.06 -18.41
C ALA A 238 7.40 -0.56 -18.59
N LEU A 239 8.68 -0.17 -18.46
CA LEU A 239 9.14 1.19 -18.74
C LEU A 239 8.99 1.56 -20.22
N TRP A 240 9.31 0.63 -21.12
CA TRP A 240 9.08 0.80 -22.55
C TRP A 240 7.60 1.06 -22.84
N CYS A 241 6.70 0.23 -22.31
CA CYS A 241 5.25 0.41 -22.47
C CYS A 241 4.76 1.75 -21.93
N ALA A 242 5.20 2.14 -20.74
CA ALA A 242 4.85 3.44 -20.16
C ALA A 242 5.32 4.60 -21.05
N ALA A 243 6.54 4.53 -21.58
CA ALA A 243 7.11 5.55 -22.46
C ALA A 243 6.30 5.74 -23.76
N GLN A 244 5.65 4.68 -24.27
CA GLN A 244 4.83 4.76 -25.48
C GLN A 244 3.58 5.64 -25.31
N HIS A 245 3.02 5.67 -24.10
CA HIS A 245 1.70 6.23 -23.82
C HIS A 245 1.66 6.97 -22.48
N LEU A 246 2.68 7.80 -22.21
CA LEU A 246 2.75 8.59 -20.96
C LEU A 246 1.54 9.50 -20.76
N ASP A 247 0.81 9.86 -21.81
CA ASP A 247 -0.36 10.74 -21.79
C ASP A 247 -1.69 10.00 -21.89
N ARG A 248 -1.67 8.67 -22.06
CA ARG A 248 -2.88 7.87 -22.37
C ARG A 248 -2.87 6.58 -21.58
N TYR A 249 -3.37 6.67 -20.34
CA TYR A 249 -3.42 5.58 -19.38
C TYR A 249 -4.02 4.29 -19.93
N GLU A 250 -5.20 4.36 -20.54
CA GLU A 250 -5.87 3.16 -21.10
C GLU A 250 -5.03 2.54 -22.24
N GLU A 251 -4.45 3.35 -23.13
CA GLU A 251 -3.62 2.83 -24.21
C GLU A 251 -2.34 2.17 -23.68
N ALA A 252 -1.73 2.75 -22.64
CA ALA A 252 -0.57 2.16 -21.98
C ALA A 252 -0.88 0.75 -21.43
N LEU A 253 -2.01 0.58 -20.75
CA LEU A 253 -2.38 -0.72 -20.17
C LEU A 253 -2.73 -1.76 -21.24
N TRP A 254 -3.47 -1.37 -22.28
CA TRP A 254 -3.75 -2.29 -23.40
C TRP A 254 -2.48 -2.71 -24.15
N LEU A 255 -1.56 -1.78 -24.38
CA LEU A 255 -0.25 -2.08 -24.95
C LEU A 255 0.51 -3.05 -24.05
N THR A 256 0.56 -2.78 -22.74
CA THR A 256 1.32 -3.56 -21.76
C THR A 256 0.80 -5.00 -21.68
N VAL A 257 -0.50 -5.19 -21.50
CA VAL A 257 -1.09 -6.54 -21.36
C VAL A 257 -0.95 -7.38 -22.62
N SER A 258 -0.85 -6.74 -23.79
CA SER A 258 -0.60 -7.43 -25.06
C SER A 258 0.79 -8.06 -25.16
N GLY A 259 1.72 -7.68 -24.27
CA GLY A 259 3.03 -8.30 -24.10
C GLY A 259 2.99 -9.69 -23.45
N LEU A 260 1.85 -10.10 -22.88
CA LEU A 260 1.69 -11.34 -22.13
C LEU A 260 2.69 -11.43 -20.96
N GLY A 261 3.07 -12.66 -20.57
CA GLY A 261 3.93 -12.88 -19.41
C GLY A 261 3.22 -12.53 -18.10
N ASP A 262 3.92 -11.74 -17.28
CA ASP A 262 3.54 -11.29 -15.93
C ASP A 262 2.72 -10.01 -16.02
N ARG A 263 1.44 -10.21 -16.34
CA ARG A 263 0.55 -9.17 -16.87
C ARG A 263 0.09 -8.19 -15.80
N ASP A 264 -0.24 -8.68 -14.61
CA ASP A 264 -0.50 -7.90 -13.40
C ASP A 264 0.69 -6.97 -13.10
N THR A 265 1.91 -7.50 -12.94
CA THR A 265 3.07 -6.70 -12.53
C THR A 265 3.53 -5.71 -13.59
N THR A 266 3.59 -6.12 -14.86
CA THR A 266 3.95 -5.17 -15.93
C THR A 266 2.92 -4.03 -16.03
N CYS A 267 1.63 -4.33 -15.92
CA CYS A 267 0.57 -3.33 -15.92
C CYS A 267 0.57 -2.47 -14.64
N ALA A 268 0.88 -3.04 -13.46
CA ALA A 268 1.00 -2.30 -12.20
C ALA A 268 2.11 -1.23 -12.29
N ILE A 269 3.28 -1.62 -12.81
CA ILE A 269 4.41 -0.71 -13.03
C ILE A 269 4.03 0.37 -14.03
N ALA A 270 3.52 -0.01 -15.22
CA ALA A 270 3.17 0.94 -16.27
C ALA A 270 2.07 1.91 -15.81
N GLY A 271 1.00 1.39 -15.20
CA GLY A 271 -0.12 2.18 -14.68
C GLY A 271 0.32 3.15 -13.59
N GLY A 272 1.17 2.71 -12.66
CA GLY A 272 1.69 3.55 -11.58
C GLY A 272 2.55 4.72 -12.07
N ILE A 273 3.25 4.55 -13.20
CA ILE A 273 4.03 5.60 -13.85
C ILE A 273 3.12 6.54 -14.66
N VAL A 274 2.28 6.00 -15.54
CA VAL A 274 1.48 6.80 -16.50
C VAL A 274 0.44 7.65 -15.78
N ALA A 275 -0.16 7.16 -14.70
CA ALA A 275 -1.12 7.93 -13.90
C ALA A 275 -0.54 9.25 -13.36
N LEU A 276 0.78 9.35 -13.19
CA LEU A 276 1.42 10.58 -12.70
C LEU A 276 1.49 11.70 -13.74
N SER A 277 1.44 11.32 -15.02
CA SER A 277 1.34 12.25 -16.14
C SER A 277 -0.10 12.62 -16.45
N THR A 278 -1.02 11.65 -16.39
CA THR A 278 -2.43 11.85 -16.77
C THR A 278 -3.32 12.34 -15.62
N GLY A 279 -2.86 12.20 -14.38
CA GLY A 279 -3.72 12.30 -13.19
C GLY A 279 -4.67 11.10 -13.07
N VAL A 280 -5.37 11.02 -11.93
CA VAL A 280 -6.40 9.99 -11.66
C VAL A 280 -7.57 10.15 -12.64
N GLU A 281 -7.84 11.38 -13.07
CA GLU A 281 -8.83 11.72 -14.09
C GLU A 281 -8.54 11.11 -15.47
N GLY A 282 -7.29 10.75 -15.74
CA GLY A 282 -6.90 10.03 -16.95
C GLY A 282 -7.22 8.53 -16.91
N ILE A 283 -7.54 7.98 -15.73
CA ILE A 283 -7.93 6.58 -15.57
C ILE A 283 -9.43 6.45 -15.89
N PRO A 284 -9.85 5.51 -16.76
CA PRO A 284 -11.26 5.31 -17.03
C PRO A 284 -12.06 5.06 -15.75
N THR A 285 -13.11 5.84 -15.51
CA THR A 285 -13.93 5.73 -14.29
C THR A 285 -14.56 4.35 -14.15
N THR A 286 -14.92 3.70 -15.26
CA THR A 286 -15.44 2.33 -15.27
C THR A 286 -14.41 1.31 -14.79
N TRP A 287 -13.10 1.55 -15.00
CA TRP A 287 -12.03 0.65 -14.55
C TRP A 287 -11.75 0.84 -13.07
N LEU A 288 -11.76 2.09 -12.59
CA LEU A 288 -11.70 2.41 -11.16
C LEU A 288 -12.86 1.74 -10.39
N GLN A 289 -14.06 1.72 -10.96
CA GLN A 289 -15.24 1.06 -10.39
C GLN A 289 -15.22 -0.47 -10.52
N ALA A 290 -14.61 -1.00 -11.58
CA ALA A 290 -14.49 -2.44 -11.78
C ALA A 290 -13.49 -3.06 -10.80
N ARG A 291 -12.42 -2.33 -10.50
CA ARG A 291 -11.40 -2.73 -9.52
C ARG A 291 -11.94 -2.71 -8.09
N GLU A 292 -11.50 -3.67 -7.28
CA GLU A 292 -11.68 -3.66 -5.83
C GLU A 292 -11.24 -2.30 -5.24
N PRO A 293 -12.07 -1.68 -4.37
CA PRO A 293 -11.75 -0.38 -3.80
C PRO A 293 -10.51 -0.43 -2.92
N LEU A 294 -9.68 0.62 -2.97
CA LEU A 294 -8.61 0.80 -1.99
C LEU A 294 -9.17 1.12 -0.61
N PRO A 295 -8.43 0.80 0.47
CA PRO A 295 -8.74 1.32 1.78
C PRO A 295 -8.74 2.85 1.76
N SER A 296 -9.83 3.45 2.23
CA SER A 296 -9.93 4.90 2.34
C SER A 296 -9.01 5.42 3.44
N TRP A 297 -7.97 6.16 3.04
CA TRP A 297 -7.03 6.74 3.99
C TRP A 297 -7.56 8.04 4.62
N ASP A 298 -8.46 8.72 3.92
CA ASP A 298 -9.09 9.98 4.34
C ASP A 298 -10.56 9.73 4.71
N ALA A 299 -10.88 8.50 5.13
CA ALA A 299 -12.20 8.13 5.58
C ALA A 299 -12.66 9.14 6.63
N GLU A 300 -13.88 9.66 6.46
CA GLU A 300 -14.54 10.38 7.54
C GLU A 300 -14.45 9.51 8.80
N THR A 301 -13.87 10.05 9.86
CA THR A 301 -13.73 9.32 11.11
C THR A 301 -14.63 9.91 12.16
N ILE A 302 -15.23 9.05 12.97
CA ILE A 302 -15.94 9.45 14.18
C ILE A 302 -14.97 9.32 15.34
N THR A 303 -14.84 10.41 16.11
CA THR A 303 -14.09 10.39 17.36
C THR A 303 -14.90 9.63 18.40
N LEU A 304 -14.29 8.61 18.97
CA LEU A 304 -14.87 7.80 20.04
C LEU A 304 -13.96 7.82 21.26
N TYR A 305 -14.57 7.54 22.40
CA TYR A 305 -13.90 7.46 23.67
C TYR A 305 -14.16 6.10 24.31
N ARG A 306 -13.25 5.68 25.18
CA ARG A 306 -13.49 4.50 26.03
C ARG A 306 -12.85 4.70 27.39
N PRO A 307 -13.63 4.58 28.48
CA PRO A 307 -13.08 4.47 29.83
C PRO A 307 -12.39 3.11 29.97
N THR A 308 -11.17 3.09 30.48
CA THR A 308 -10.38 1.87 30.66
C THR A 308 -9.79 1.79 32.06
N GLY A 309 -9.46 0.58 32.50
CA GLY A 309 -8.68 0.34 33.72
C GLY A 309 -7.20 0.06 33.38
N PRO A 310 -6.29 0.03 34.37
CA PRO A 310 -4.85 -0.14 34.13
C PRO A 310 -4.48 -1.42 33.36
N LYS A 311 -5.20 -2.53 33.61
CA LYS A 311 -4.96 -3.82 32.94
C LYS A 311 -5.25 -3.76 31.44
N GLU A 312 -6.39 -3.17 31.07
CA GLU A 312 -6.78 -2.99 29.66
C GLU A 312 -5.82 -2.01 28.97
N LEU A 313 -5.47 -0.90 29.64
CA LEU A 313 -4.53 0.08 29.10
C LEU A 313 -3.12 -0.51 28.88
N ALA A 314 -2.66 -1.40 29.76
CA ALA A 314 -1.38 -2.10 29.55
C ALA A 314 -1.38 -2.98 28.29
N LEU A 315 -2.51 -3.62 27.98
CA LEU A 315 -2.66 -4.41 26.76
C LEU A 315 -2.72 -3.52 25.51
N ILE A 316 -3.40 -2.37 25.60
CA ILE A 316 -3.40 -1.34 24.54
C ILE A 316 -1.98 -0.83 24.28
N ARG A 317 -1.20 -0.53 25.33
CA ARG A 317 0.20 -0.11 25.19
C ARG A 317 1.06 -1.21 24.55
N LYS A 318 0.80 -2.48 24.89
CA LYS A 318 1.50 -3.64 24.28
C LYS A 318 1.20 -3.79 22.79
N SER A 319 0.03 -3.34 22.31
CA SER A 319 -0.30 -3.28 20.87
C SER A 319 0.24 -2.02 20.18
N GLY A 320 1.11 -1.24 20.84
CA GLY A 320 1.61 0.03 20.30
C GLY A 320 0.53 1.13 20.29
N ASN A 321 -0.47 1.04 21.16
CA ASN A 321 -1.65 1.90 21.23
C ASN A 321 -2.51 1.87 19.96
N ARG A 322 -2.66 0.71 19.31
CA ARG A 322 -3.42 0.60 18.06
C ARG A 322 -4.67 -0.27 18.15
N GLU A 323 -4.74 -1.14 19.16
CA GLU A 323 -5.79 -2.15 19.22
C GLU A 323 -6.30 -2.34 20.66
N PHE A 324 -7.61 -2.47 20.82
CA PHE A 324 -8.23 -2.92 22.06
C PHE A 324 -8.09 -4.44 22.21
N PRO A 325 -7.83 -4.96 23.43
CA PRO A 325 -7.69 -6.39 23.64
C PRO A 325 -9.02 -7.13 23.40
N PRO A 326 -8.98 -8.42 23.02
CA PRO A 326 -10.18 -9.26 22.91
C PRO A 326 -11.04 -9.20 24.18
N ARG A 327 -12.36 -9.23 24.02
CA ARG A 327 -13.29 -9.33 25.14
C ARG A 327 -13.20 -10.70 25.79
N LEU A 328 -13.49 -10.76 27.08
CA LEU A 328 -13.65 -12.05 27.76
C LEU A 328 -14.90 -12.77 27.23
N PRO A 329 -14.96 -14.12 27.23
CA PRO A 329 -16.10 -14.86 26.67
C PRO A 329 -17.47 -14.44 27.21
N GLU A 330 -17.54 -13.99 28.47
CA GLU A 330 -18.75 -13.51 29.13
C GLU A 330 -19.13 -12.05 28.78
N GLN A 331 -18.31 -11.37 27.98
CA GLN A 331 -18.49 -9.98 27.58
C GLN A 331 -18.81 -9.89 26.07
N PRO A 332 -20.07 -10.14 25.66
CA PRO A 332 -20.44 -10.30 24.25
C PRO A 332 -20.37 -9.00 23.43
N ILE A 333 -20.19 -7.86 24.08
CA ILE A 333 -20.23 -6.54 23.44
C ILE A 333 -19.06 -5.68 23.92
N PHE A 334 -18.50 -4.92 22.98
CA PHE A 334 -17.55 -3.83 23.17
C PHE A 334 -18.28 -2.49 23.01
N TYR A 335 -18.06 -1.59 23.97
CA TYR A 335 -18.80 -0.34 24.11
C TYR A 335 -17.85 0.86 24.00
N PRO A 336 -17.70 1.46 22.80
CA PRO A 336 -17.10 2.77 22.66
C PRO A 336 -18.19 3.85 22.76
N VAL A 337 -17.88 4.97 23.40
CA VAL A 337 -18.83 6.08 23.64
C VAL A 337 -18.52 7.28 22.77
N LEU A 338 -19.54 8.07 22.43
CA LEU A 338 -19.40 9.20 21.50
C LEU A 338 -18.98 10.50 22.19
N ASN A 339 -19.14 10.61 23.51
CA ASN A 339 -18.93 11.84 24.27
C ASN A 339 -17.84 11.68 25.32
N GLU A 340 -16.87 12.60 25.34
CA GLU A 340 -15.77 12.61 26.30
C GLU A 340 -16.28 12.74 27.74
N GLU A 341 -17.23 13.64 27.98
CA GLU A 341 -17.81 13.85 29.31
C GLU A 341 -18.43 12.56 29.88
N TYR A 342 -19.07 11.76 29.02
CA TYR A 342 -19.63 10.48 29.43
C TYR A 342 -18.52 9.47 29.77
N ALA A 343 -17.47 9.40 28.95
CA ALA A 343 -16.31 8.56 29.25
C ALA A 343 -15.63 8.96 30.58
N VAL A 344 -15.49 10.26 30.84
CA VAL A 344 -14.97 10.82 32.09
C VAL A 344 -15.82 10.41 33.29
N GLN A 345 -17.15 10.48 33.17
CA GLN A 345 -18.05 10.06 34.25
C GLN A 345 -17.87 8.59 34.60
N ILE A 346 -17.74 7.71 33.59
CA ILE A 346 -17.51 6.28 33.83
C ILE A 346 -16.12 6.07 34.48
N ALA A 347 -15.07 6.66 33.90
CA ALA A 347 -13.70 6.51 34.38
C ALA A 347 -13.55 6.99 35.83
N ARG A 348 -14.14 8.14 36.18
CA ARG A 348 -14.06 8.72 37.53
C ARG A 348 -14.95 8.00 38.53
N ASN A 349 -16.23 7.80 38.21
CA ASN A 349 -17.21 7.37 39.20
C ASN A 349 -17.26 5.84 39.37
N TRP A 350 -16.77 5.07 38.39
CA TRP A 350 -16.82 3.61 38.40
C TRP A 350 -15.43 2.99 38.39
N ASN A 351 -14.58 3.36 37.42
CA ASN A 351 -13.25 2.75 37.31
C ASN A 351 -12.36 3.19 38.48
N ALA A 352 -12.22 4.49 38.74
CA ALA A 352 -11.42 4.98 39.87
C ALA A 352 -12.04 4.64 41.24
N ALA A 353 -13.31 4.23 41.30
CA ALA A 353 -13.99 3.79 42.53
C ALA A 353 -13.87 2.26 42.79
N SER A 354 -13.30 1.50 41.85
CA SER A 354 -13.20 0.04 41.96
C SER A 354 -11.86 -0.41 42.54
N VAL A 355 -11.92 -1.40 43.44
CA VAL A 355 -10.72 -2.07 43.96
C VAL A 355 -9.96 -2.81 42.85
N ASP A 356 -10.70 -3.38 41.89
CA ASP A 356 -10.13 -4.25 40.83
C ASP A 356 -9.26 -3.50 39.82
N THR A 357 -9.44 -2.18 39.74
CA THR A 357 -8.67 -1.26 38.90
C THR A 357 -7.55 -0.56 39.69
N GLY A 358 -7.39 -0.88 40.98
CA GLY A 358 -6.43 -0.18 41.85
C GLY A 358 -6.82 1.28 42.11
N TYR A 359 -8.11 1.62 42.03
CA TYR A 359 -8.64 2.98 42.19
C TYR A 359 -8.15 3.99 41.14
N ILE A 360 -7.83 3.50 39.93
CA ILE A 360 -7.39 4.33 38.80
C ILE A 360 -8.30 4.08 37.59
N GLY A 361 -8.75 5.16 36.95
CA GLY A 361 -9.51 5.12 35.70
C GLY A 361 -8.86 6.01 34.65
N TYR A 362 -8.85 5.56 33.40
CA TYR A 362 -8.35 6.35 32.27
C TYR A 362 -9.45 6.58 31.25
N VAL A 363 -9.37 7.69 30.53
CA VAL A 363 -10.16 7.92 29.32
C VAL A 363 -9.24 7.83 28.12
N THR A 364 -9.60 6.96 27.19
CA THR A 364 -8.93 6.85 25.89
C THR A 364 -9.77 7.53 24.80
N ARG A 365 -9.12 8.16 23.83
CA ARG A 365 -9.70 8.76 22.63
C ARG A 365 -9.09 8.12 21.39
N PHE A 366 -9.91 7.87 20.39
CA PHE A 366 -9.47 7.25 19.13
C PHE A 366 -10.44 7.62 18.00
N GLN A 367 -9.97 7.50 16.76
CA GLN A 367 -10.76 7.74 15.55
C GLN A 367 -11.12 6.41 14.90
N VAL A 368 -12.36 6.24 14.46
CA VAL A 368 -12.79 5.03 13.73
C VAL A 368 -13.48 5.45 12.44
N ARG A 369 -13.24 4.73 11.35
CA ARG A 369 -13.88 5.04 10.07
C ARG A 369 -15.41 5.01 10.17
N ALA A 370 -16.05 6.04 9.63
CA ALA A 370 -17.50 6.24 9.70
C ALA A 370 -18.28 5.19 8.88
N ASP A 371 -17.71 4.73 7.76
CA ASP A 371 -18.28 3.68 6.92
C ASP A 371 -18.42 2.35 7.68
N PHE A 372 -17.39 1.93 8.40
CA PHE A 372 -17.43 0.79 9.31
C PHE A 372 -18.50 0.99 10.40
N LEU A 373 -18.52 2.16 11.03
CA LEU A 373 -19.47 2.46 12.11
C LEU A 373 -20.93 2.54 11.65
N SER A 374 -21.19 2.88 10.38
CA SER A 374 -22.55 2.96 9.83
C SER A 374 -23.32 1.63 9.86
N ARG A 375 -22.61 0.51 10.05
CA ARG A 375 -23.19 -0.82 10.23
C ARG A 375 -23.86 -1.00 11.60
N TYR A 376 -23.53 -0.13 12.56
CA TYR A 376 -24.03 -0.20 13.93
C TYR A 376 -24.88 1.03 14.26
N SER A 377 -25.94 0.83 15.05
CA SER A 377 -26.79 1.94 15.50
C SER A 377 -26.28 2.51 16.83
N VAL A 378 -26.20 3.84 16.92
CA VAL A 378 -25.93 4.55 18.18
C VAL A 378 -27.07 4.27 19.18
N LYS A 379 -26.71 3.91 20.41
CA LYS A 379 -27.64 3.69 21.54
C LYS A 379 -27.52 4.84 22.52
N THR A 380 -28.65 5.33 23.02
CA THR A 380 -28.69 6.30 24.12
C THR A 380 -29.16 5.57 25.38
N VAL A 381 -28.26 5.39 26.36
CA VAL A 381 -28.50 4.56 27.56
C VAL A 381 -28.78 5.37 28.83
N GLY A 382 -28.94 6.69 28.68
CA GLY A 382 -29.23 7.62 29.76
C GLY A 382 -29.67 8.99 29.23
N GLY A 383 -29.14 10.06 29.81
CA GLY A 383 -29.31 11.42 29.27
C GLY A 383 -28.66 11.60 27.89
N SER A 384 -28.87 12.75 27.24
CA SER A 384 -28.44 13.02 25.86
C SER A 384 -26.95 12.77 25.54
N ILE A 385 -26.07 12.88 26.52
CA ILE A 385 -24.62 12.61 26.37
C ILE A 385 -24.24 11.12 26.48
N HIS A 386 -25.15 10.26 26.94
CA HIS A 386 -24.89 8.84 27.21
C HIS A 386 -25.09 8.01 25.94
N GLN A 387 -24.32 8.32 24.92
CA GLN A 387 -24.37 7.70 23.61
C GLN A 387 -23.20 6.74 23.41
N GLU A 388 -23.50 5.54 22.94
CA GLU A 388 -22.52 4.47 22.74
C GLU A 388 -22.87 3.59 21.54
N TYR A 389 -21.86 2.94 20.97
CA TYR A 389 -22.06 1.83 20.04
C TYR A 389 -22.05 0.50 20.80
N TRP A 390 -22.80 -0.47 20.29
CA TRP A 390 -22.76 -1.86 20.76
C TRP A 390 -22.11 -2.70 19.66
N ILE A 391 -20.80 -2.87 19.75
CA ILE A 391 -20.02 -3.65 18.77
C ILE A 391 -19.92 -5.09 19.28
N PRO A 392 -20.40 -6.11 18.54
CA PRO A 392 -20.23 -7.50 18.92
C PRO A 392 -18.76 -7.85 19.17
N ALA A 393 -18.49 -8.69 20.16
CA ALA A 393 -17.12 -9.07 20.52
C ALA A 393 -16.36 -9.74 19.35
N GLU A 394 -17.08 -10.48 18.51
CA GLU A 394 -16.58 -11.12 17.29
C GLU A 394 -16.13 -10.11 16.22
N ASP A 395 -16.70 -8.91 16.21
CA ASP A 395 -16.37 -7.84 15.25
C ASP A 395 -15.18 -6.99 15.74
N LEU A 396 -14.75 -7.14 17.00
CA LEU A 396 -13.68 -6.34 17.59
C LEU A 396 -12.34 -6.42 16.80
N PRO A 397 -11.92 -7.56 16.22
CA PRO A 397 -10.76 -7.59 15.33
C PRO A 397 -10.94 -6.70 14.09
N GLU A 398 -12.14 -6.63 13.52
CA GLU A 398 -12.44 -5.73 12.39
C GLU A 398 -12.54 -4.28 12.83
N PHE A 399 -13.13 -4.02 13.99
CA PHE A 399 -13.14 -2.70 14.62
C PHE A 399 -11.72 -2.16 14.78
N ASN A 400 -10.81 -2.95 15.34
CA ASN A 400 -9.41 -2.58 15.52
C ASN A 400 -8.71 -2.26 14.18
N ARG A 401 -9.03 -2.97 13.08
CA ARG A 401 -8.53 -2.64 11.74
C ARG A 401 -9.05 -1.31 11.19
N ASN A 402 -10.17 -0.81 11.73
CA ASN A 402 -10.79 0.45 11.32
C ASN A 402 -10.48 1.63 12.26
N ILE A 403 -9.64 1.43 13.29
CA ILE A 403 -9.06 2.53 14.07
C ILE A 403 -8.05 3.27 13.18
N VAL A 404 -8.21 4.59 13.08
CA VAL A 404 -7.31 5.49 12.35
C VAL A 404 -6.44 6.22 13.36
N GLY A 405 -5.11 6.10 13.21
CA GLY A 405 -4.15 6.69 14.14
C GLY A 405 -3.92 5.84 15.39
N LEU A 406 -3.75 6.50 16.54
CA LEU A 406 -3.46 5.87 17.83
C LEU A 406 -4.65 6.01 18.81
N ILE A 407 -4.69 5.10 19.77
CA ILE A 407 -5.52 5.19 20.97
C ILE A 407 -4.77 6.05 21.99
N GLU A 408 -5.24 7.26 22.22
CA GLU A 408 -4.58 8.25 23.08
C GLU A 408 -5.21 8.27 24.46
N VAL A 409 -4.41 8.32 25.52
CA VAL A 409 -4.92 8.60 26.86
C VAL A 409 -5.11 10.12 26.97
N VAL A 410 -6.34 10.57 27.21
CA VAL A 410 -6.69 12.00 27.29
C VAL A 410 -7.00 12.46 28.71
N ALA A 411 -7.33 11.53 29.62
CA ALA A 411 -7.52 11.83 31.04
C ALA A 411 -7.19 10.63 31.93
N GLU A 412 -6.80 10.92 33.17
CA GLU A 412 -6.53 9.96 34.24
C GLU A 412 -7.21 10.43 35.54
N PHE A 413 -7.81 9.50 36.27
CA PHE A 413 -8.55 9.76 37.50
C PHE A 413 -8.10 8.81 38.59
N HIS A 414 -7.93 9.36 39.80
CA HIS A 414 -7.61 8.61 41.01
C HIS A 414 -8.70 8.85 42.06
N LEU A 415 -8.96 7.87 42.93
CA LEU A 415 -9.76 8.11 44.13
C LEU A 415 -8.97 9.04 45.07
N SER A 416 -9.48 10.25 45.30
CA SER A 416 -8.96 11.14 46.35
C SER A 416 -9.23 10.52 47.71
N THR A 417 -8.18 10.26 48.47
CA THR A 417 -8.26 9.90 49.89
C THR A 417 -8.33 11.19 50.70
N ASP A 418 -9.53 11.77 50.80
CA ASP A 418 -9.84 12.78 51.81
C ASP A 418 -10.57 12.15 52.99
#